data_AF-A0A820EXI5-F1
#
_entry.id   AF-A0A820EXI5-F1
#
_cell.length_a   1.000
_cell.length_b   1.000
_cell.length_c   1.000
_cell.angle_alpha   90.00
_cell.angle_beta   90.00
_cell.angle_gamma   90.00
#
_symmetry.space_group_name_H-M   'P 1'
#
loop_
_entity.id
_entity.type
_entity.pdbx_description
1 polymer ?
#
loop_
_entity_poly.entity_id
_entity_poly.type
_entity_poly.pdbx_seq_one_letter_code
_entity_poly.pdbx_strand_id
1 'polypeptide(L)' 'MLIVLKPTEQTPLSALYGAALMKEANFLQGVVNIIPGDGPECGYTIAVHAHIDKVACTSSVE' A
#
# COMPACT_ATOMS: atom_id res chain seq x y z
N MET A 1 -12.84 2.05 7.21
CA MET A 1 -12.15 1.46 6.04
C MET A 1 -10.67 1.63 6.26
N LEU A 2 -9.90 0.54 6.30
CA LEU A 2 -8.44 0.55 6.44
C LEU A 2 -7.83 0.23 5.08
N ILE A 3 -6.73 0.90 4.73
CA ILE A 3 -6.07 0.74 3.44
C ILE A 3 -4.61 0.34 3.68
N VAL A 4 -4.18 -0.64 2.92
CA VAL A 4 -2.77 -0.98 2.75
C VAL A 4 -2.39 -0.63 1.32
N LEU A 5 -1.44 0.29 1.17
CA LEU A 5 -0.93 0.73 -0.14
C LEU A 5 0.50 0.23 -0.33
N LYS A 6 0.70 -0.69 -1.27
CA LYS A 6 2.05 -1.07 -1.74
C LYS A 6 2.39 -0.25 -2.99
N PRO A 7 3.31 0.73 -2.92
CA PRO A 7 3.78 1.45 -4.10
C PRO A 7 4.75 0.61 -4.90
N THR A 8 4.95 0.93 -6.19
CA THR A 8 6.01 0.32 -7.00
C THR A 8 7.39 0.57 -6.39
N GLU A 9 8.30 -0.40 -6.50
CA GLU A 9 9.65 -0.34 -5.93
C GLU A 9 10.56 0.64 -6.66
N GLN A 10 10.25 0.89 -7.93
CA GLN A 10 11.02 1.82 -8.77
C GLN A 10 10.82 3.26 -8.33
N THR A 11 9.63 3.61 -7.82
CA THR A 11 9.27 5.01 -7.47
C THR A 11 8.45 5.12 -6.16
N PRO A 12 8.96 4.63 -5.02
CA PRO A 12 8.19 4.60 -3.76
C PRO A 12 8.10 5.97 -3.08
N LEU A 13 8.99 6.90 -3.40
CA LEU A 13 9.15 8.17 -2.67
C LEU A 13 7.89 9.05 -2.73
N SER A 14 7.19 9.11 -3.86
CA SER A 14 5.96 9.91 -3.98
C SER A 14 4.85 9.39 -3.07
N ALA A 15 4.71 8.07 -2.94
CA ALA A 15 3.75 7.46 -2.03
C ALA A 15 4.13 7.73 -0.56
N LEU A 16 5.40 7.59 -0.21
CA LEU A 16 5.89 7.89 1.15
C LEU A 16 5.73 9.36 1.51
N TYR A 17 5.94 10.27 0.55
CA TYR A 17 5.65 11.69 0.74
C TYR A 17 4.15 11.93 0.95
N GLY A 18 3.29 11.24 0.21
CA GLY A 18 1.85 11.22 0.47
C GLY A 18 1.51 10.79 1.90
N ALA A 19 2.19 9.79 2.47
CA ALA A 19 2.04 9.42 3.88
C ALA A 19 2.44 10.56 4.84
N ALA A 20 3.47 11.35 4.53
CA ALA A 20 3.82 12.51 5.34
C ALA A 20 2.70 13.57 5.32
N LEU A 21 2.16 13.87 4.13
CA LEU A 21 1.03 14.79 3.98
C LEU A 21 -0.24 14.31 4.71
N MET A 22 -0.51 12.99 4.71
CA MET A 22 -1.65 12.43 5.47
C MET A 22 -1.52 12.64 6.98
N LYS A 23 -0.29 12.62 7.51
CA LYS A 23 -0.03 12.96 8.92
C LYS A 23 -0.32 14.43 9.20
N GLU A 24 0.13 15.32 8.31
CA GLU A 24 -0.16 16.76 8.41
C GLU A 24 -1.66 17.05 8.28
N ALA A 25 -2.38 16.27 7.49
CA ALA A 25 -3.83 16.36 7.31
C ALA A 25 -4.66 15.74 8.45
N ASN A 26 -4.02 15.31 9.56
CA ASN A 26 -4.68 14.70 10.72
C ASN A 26 -5.51 13.44 10.41
N PHE A 27 -5.06 12.60 9.47
CA PHE A 27 -5.65 11.28 9.32
C PHE A 27 -5.45 10.45 10.59
N LEU A 28 -6.47 9.67 10.96
CA LEU A 28 -6.36 8.74 12.09
C LEU A 28 -5.26 7.72 11.80
N GLN A 29 -4.46 7.43 12.83
CA GLN A 29 -3.38 6.45 12.74
C GLN A 29 -3.92 5.09 12.29
N GLY A 30 -3.23 4.48 11.33
CA GLY A 30 -3.56 3.14 10.83
C GLY A 30 -4.67 3.09 9.78
N VAL A 31 -5.34 4.21 9.46
CA VAL A 31 -6.34 4.25 8.35
C VAL A 31 -5.67 4.00 7.00
N VAL A 32 -4.47 4.53 6.79
CA VAL A 32 -3.65 4.26 5.61
C VAL A 32 -2.27 3.80 6.06
N ASN A 33 -1.87 2.62 5.61
CA ASN A 33 -0.55 2.06 5.85
C ASN A 33 0.15 1.91 4.50
N ILE A 34 1.27 2.62 4.30
CA ILE A 34 2.05 2.54 3.07
C ILE A 34 3.24 1.62 3.32
N ILE A 35 3.31 0.51 2.60
CA ILE A 35 4.31 -0.53 2.79
C ILE A 35 5.10 -0.78 1.49
N PRO A 36 6.26 -0.13 1.33
CA PRO A 36 7.22 -0.51 0.29
C PRO A 36 7.75 -1.91 0.57
N GLY A 37 7.97 -2.71 -0.47
CA GLY A 37 8.51 -4.06 -0.36
C GLY A 37 8.56 -4.75 -1.71
N ASP A 38 9.21 -5.90 -1.78
CA ASP A 38 9.37 -6.71 -3.00
C ASP A 38 8.01 -7.08 -3.63
N GLY A 39 7.92 -7.05 -4.96
CA GLY A 39 6.71 -7.24 -5.74
C GLY A 39 6.09 -8.62 -5.54
N PRO A 40 6.81 -9.68 -5.93
CA PRO A 40 6.38 -11.05 -5.72
C PRO A 40 6.02 -11.37 -4.27
N GLU A 41 6.90 -11.07 -3.32
CA GLU A 41 6.69 -11.47 -1.91
C GLU A 41 5.56 -10.67 -1.25
N CYS A 42 5.59 -9.33 -1.35
CA CYS A 42 4.60 -8.47 -0.72
C CYS A 42 3.23 -8.60 -1.40
N GLY A 43 3.22 -8.66 -2.74
CA GLY A 43 2.00 -8.85 -3.52
C GLY A 43 1.31 -10.17 -3.21
N TYR A 44 2.07 -11.28 -3.17
CA TYR A 44 1.54 -12.59 -2.78
C TYR A 44 0.98 -12.55 -1.36
N THR A 45 1.73 -12.01 -0.41
CA THR A 45 1.31 -11.92 1.00
C THR A 45 0.01 -11.13 1.14
N ILE A 46 -0.12 -9.98 0.47
CA ILE A 46 -1.35 -9.18 0.45
C ILE A 46 -2.52 -9.96 -0.15
N ALA A 47 -2.29 -10.69 -1.24
CA ALA A 47 -3.34 -11.43 -1.94
C ALA A 47 -3.92 -12.60 -1.14
N VAL A 48 -3.11 -13.24 -0.28
CA VAL A 48 -3.53 -14.41 0.51
C VAL A 48 -3.84 -14.08 1.97
N HIS A 49 -3.71 -12.82 2.39
CA HIS A 49 -3.87 -12.43 3.79
C HIS A 49 -5.34 -12.53 4.23
N ALA A 50 -5.62 -13.34 5.24
CA ALA A 50 -6.98 -13.64 5.71
C ALA A 50 -7.81 -12.42 6.16
N HIS A 51 -7.15 -11.31 6.50
CA HIS A 51 -7.81 -10.07 6.93
C HIS A 51 -7.96 -9.01 5.82
N ILE A 52 -7.64 -9.34 4.56
CA ILE A 52 -7.80 -8.42 3.43
C ILE A 52 -9.04 -8.81 2.64
N ASP A 53 -10.08 -7.98 2.74
CA ASP A 53 -11.37 -8.25 2.08
C ASP A 53 -11.33 -8.00 0.57
N LYS A 54 -10.42 -7.14 0.09
CA LYS A 54 -10.33 -6.73 -1.31
C LYS A 54 -8.92 -6.31 -1.70
N VAL A 55 -8.52 -6.71 -2.90
CA VAL A 55 -7.29 -6.25 -3.56
C VAL A 55 -7.66 -5.45 -4.81
N ALA A 56 -7.00 -4.31 -5.00
CA ALA A 56 -7.06 -3.52 -6.22
C ALA A 56 -5.62 -3.34 -6.75
N CYS A 57 -5.39 -3.73 -7.99
CA CYS A 57 -4.09 -3.67 -8.65
C CYS A 57 -4.20 -3.01 -10.03
N THR A 58 -3.13 -2.34 -10.45
CA THR A 58 -3.04 -1.64 -11.75
C THR A 58 -1.86 -2.13 -12.59
N SER A 59 -1.50 -3.42 -12.47
CA SER A 59 -0.47 -4.06 -13.28
C SER A 59 -0.99 -4.51 -14.65
N SER A 60 -0.07 -4.82 -15.57
CA SER A 60 -0.38 -5.54 -16.81
C SER A 60 -0.80 -6.98 -16.53
N VAL A 61 -1.51 -7.58 -17.50
CA VAL A 61 -1.84 -9.00 -17.54
C VAL A 61 -0.62 -9.76 -18.06
N GLU A 62 0.01 -10.55 -17.20
CA GLU A 62 0.95 -11.62 -17.51
C GLU A 62 0.61 -12.85 -16.67
#